data_AF-A0A2V6KE79-F1
#
_entry.id   AF-A0A2V6KE79-F1
#
_cell.length_a   1.000
_cell.length_b   1.000
_cell.length_c   1.000
_cell.angle_alpha   90.00
_cell.angle_beta   90.00
_cell.angle_gamma   90.00
#
_symmetry.space_group_name_H-M   'P 1'
#
loop_
_entity.id
_entity.type
_entity.pdbx_description
1 polymer ?
#
loop_
_entity_poly.entity_id
_entity_poly.type
_entity_poly.pdbx_seq_one_letter_code
_entity_poly.pdbx_strand_id
1 'polypeptide(L)' 'MHKNNQKLRIGIVGAGNIVRTRHLPALKANPDVEIAAVSNSTYESSEKFCSENVPQTMPIKN' A
#
# COMPACT_ATOMS: atom_id res chain seq x y z
N MET A 1 20.43 -3.48 18.22
CA MET A 1 19.20 -2.96 17.58
C MET A 1 19.56 -2.51 16.18
N HIS A 2 19.10 -3.21 15.14
CA HIS A 2 19.36 -2.80 13.75
C HIS A 2 18.54 -1.55 13.43
N LYS A 3 19.15 -0.36 13.56
CA LYS A 3 18.61 0.89 13.01
C LYS A 3 18.85 0.89 11.50
N ASN A 4 18.07 0.10 10.78
CA ASN A 4 17.96 0.30 9.34
C ASN A 4 17.09 1.54 9.16
N ASN A 5 17.70 2.66 8.78
CA ASN A 5 17.07 3.97 8.56
C ASN A 5 16.17 4.00 7.31
N GLN A 6 15.71 2.82 6.87
CA GLN A 6 14.90 2.62 5.68
C GLN A 6 13.47 2.32 6.11
N LYS A 7 12.52 3.07 5.52
CA LYS A 7 11.10 2.85 5.74
C LYS A 7 10.74 1.41 5.37
N LEU A 8 9.94 0.76 6.21
CA LEU A 8 9.43 -0.58 5.97
C LEU A 8 8.47 -0.53 4.78
N ARG A 9 8.88 -1.17 3.68
CA ARG A 9 8.09 -1.29 2.45
C ARG A 9 7.05 -2.39 2.58
N ILE A 10 5.79 -2.03 2.44
CA ILE A 10 4.67 -2.96 2.54
C ILE A 10 4.01 -3.12 1.17
N GLY A 11 3.89 -4.38 0.73
CA GLY A 11 3.06 -4.76 -0.40
C GLY A 11 1.66 -5.16 0.07
N ILE A 12 0.62 -4.65 -0.57
CA ILE A 12 -0.78 -4.99 -0.29
C ILE A 12 -1.28 -5.92 -1.37
N VAL A 13 -1.83 -7.06 -0.97
CA VAL A 13 -2.57 -7.97 -1.87
C VAL A 13 -4.03 -7.97 -1.44
N GLY A 14 -4.92 -7.49 -2.31
CA GLY A 14 -6.33 -7.33 -2.01
C GLY A 14 -6.64 -6.05 -1.25
N ALA A 15 -6.55 -4.90 -1.92
CA ALA A 15 -6.90 -3.58 -1.42
C ALA A 15 -8.43 -3.32 -1.37
N GLY A 16 -9.13 -4.24 -0.71
CA GLY A 16 -10.56 -4.17 -0.44
C GLY A 16 -10.93 -3.20 0.68
N ASN A 17 -12.15 -3.34 1.20
CA ASN A 17 -12.72 -2.38 2.15
C ASN A 17 -11.91 -2.25 3.46
N ILE A 18 -11.43 -3.36 4.03
CA ILE A 18 -10.64 -3.35 5.27
C ILE A 18 -9.32 -2.57 5.08
N VAL A 19 -8.66 -2.73 3.94
CA VAL A 19 -7.42 -2.01 3.66
C VAL A 19 -7.69 -0.51 3.57
N ARG A 20 -8.73 -0.10 2.82
CA ARG A 20 -9.12 1.31 2.67
C ARG A 20 -9.49 1.97 4.00
N THR A 21 -10.23 1.26 4.85
CA THR A 21 -10.84 1.84 6.06
C THR A 21 -9.96 1.74 7.31
N ARG A 22 -9.17 0.66 7.44
CA ARG A 22 -8.33 0.41 8.63
C ARG A 22 -6.84 0.48 8.35
N HIS A 23 -6.34 -0.31 7.40
CA HIS A 23 -4.89 -0.44 7.23
C HIS A 23 -4.27 0.81 6.62
N LEU A 24 -4.86 1.38 5.57
CA LEU A 24 -4.32 2.54 4.89
C LEU A 24 -4.17 3.78 5.81
N PRO A 25 -5.18 4.20 6.58
CA PRO A 25 -5.01 5.33 7.50
C PRO A 25 -4.00 5.01 8.62
N ALA A 26 -4.00 3.79 9.15
CA ALA A 26 -3.02 3.39 10.15
C ALA A 26 -1.59 3.41 9.58
N LEU A 27 -1.36 2.85 8.39
CA LEU A 27 -0.06 2.83 7.73
C LEU A 27 0.40 4.25 7.35
N LYS A 28 -0.50 5.11 6.85
CA LYS A 28 -0.18 6.52 6.58
C LYS A 28 0.19 7.30 7.84
N ALA A 29 -0.37 6.95 8.99
CA ALA A 29 -0.04 7.59 10.27
C ALA A 29 1.33 7.15 10.82
N ASN A 30 1.90 6.06 10.31
CA ASN A 30 3.21 5.56 10.73
C ASN A 30 4.30 6.11 9.79
N PRO A 31 5.25 6.93 10.27
CA PRO A 31 6.30 7.52 9.43
C PRO A 31 7.37 6.50 8.99
N ASP A 32 7.47 5.38 9.70
CA ASP A 32 8.46 4.33 9.46
C ASP A 32 8.02 3.32 8.41
N VAL A 33 6.82 3.44 7.84
CA VAL A 33 6.30 2.51 6.84
C VAL A 33 5.94 3.24 5.56
N GLU A 34 6.12 2.57 4.42
CA GLU A 34 5.66 3.05 3.13
C GLU A 34 4.96 1.92 2.39
N ILE A 35 3.83 2.22 1.75
CA ILE A 35 3.22 1.28 0.84
C ILE A 35 4.05 1.32 -0.44
N ALA A 36 4.55 0.17 -0.88
CA ALA A 36 5.41 0.07 -2.06
C ALA A 36 4.66 -0.46 -3.28
N ALA A 37 3.73 -1.40 -3.06
CA ALA A 37 3.02 -2.07 -4.14
C ALA A 37 1.61 -2.48 -3.74
N VAL A 38 0.71 -2.55 -4.73
CA VAL A 38 -0.67 -3.02 -4.54
C VAL A 38 -1.04 -3.99 -5.67
N SER A 39 -1.55 -5.16 -5.31
CA SER A 39 -2.05 -6.17 -6.24
C SER A 39 -3.49 -6.56 -5.90
N ASN A 40 -4.39 -6.48 -6.87
CA ASN A 40 -5.80 -6.85 -6.76
C ASN A 40 -6.15 -7.90 -7.80
N SER A 41 -7.38 -8.42 -7.72
CA SER A 41 -7.95 -9.37 -8.70
C SER A 41 -7.88 -8.86 -10.15
N THR A 42 -7.89 -7.54 -10.34
CA THR A 42 -7.69 -6.89 -11.64
C THR A 42 -6.70 -5.74 -11.52
N TYR A 43 -5.90 -5.54 -12.57
CA TYR A 43 -4.94 -4.44 -12.63
C TYR A 43 -5.62 -3.07 -12.51
N GLU A 44 -6.76 -2.88 -13.17
CA GLU A 44 -7.55 -1.64 -13.09
C GLU A 44 -7.97 -1.32 -11.66
N SER A 45 -8.32 -2.33 -10.86
CA SER A 45 -8.65 -2.14 -9.44
C SER A 45 -7.43 -1.74 -8.61
N SER A 46 -6.26 -2.33 -8.89
CA SER A 46 -4.99 -1.90 -8.27
C SER A 46 -4.67 -0.45 -8.64
N GLU A 47 -4.76 -0.09 -9.92
CA GLU A 47 -4.45 1.24 -10.43
C GLU A 47 -5.38 2.31 -9.85
N LYS A 48 -6.69 2.05 -9.80
CA LYS A 48 -7.66 2.92 -9.13
C LYS A 48 -7.30 3.12 -7.66
N PHE A 49 -6.97 2.04 -6.94
CA PHE A 49 -6.58 2.15 -5.54
C PHE A 49 -5.31 2.98 -5.35
N CYS A 50 -4.27 2.74 -6.17
CA CYS A 50 -3.04 3.53 -6.15
C CYS A 50 -3.34 5.01 -6.39
N SER A 51 -4.07 5.33 -7.45
CA SER A 51 -4.39 6.72 -7.83
C SER A 51 -5.18 7.45 -6.73
N GLU A 52 -6.15 6.79 -6.11
CA GLU A 52 -7.02 7.39 -5.07
C GLU A 52 -6.32 7.53 -3.72
N ASN A 53 -5.51 6.55 -3.33
CA ASN A 53 -5.06 6.42 -1.94
C ASN A 53 -3.56 6.62 -1.76
N VAL A 54 -2.76 6.14 -2.70
CA VAL A 54 -1.29 6.10 -2.61
C VAL A 54 -0.68 6.24 -4.01
N PRO A 55 -0.66 7.45 -4.59
CA PRO A 55 -0.26 7.64 -5.99
C PRO A 55 1.22 7.29 -6.26
N GLN A 56 2.03 7.11 -5.22
CA GLN A 56 3.43 6.69 -5.33
C GLN A 56 3.62 5.16 -5.33
N THR A 57 2.55 4.36 -5.12
CA THR A 57 2.65 2.89 -5.13
C THR A 57 2.55 2.30 -6.51
N MET A 58 3.33 1.27 -6.78
CA MET A 58 3.25 0.52 -8.04
C MET A 58 2.06 -0.44 -8.03
N PRO A 59 1.09 -0.32 -8.97
CA PRO A 59 0.12 -1.38 -9.20
C PRO A 59 0.82 -2.58 -9.83
N ILE A 60 0.68 -3.75 -9.20
CA ILE A 60 1.23 -5.02 -9.66
C ILE A 60 0.09 -5.89 -10.17
N LYS A 61 0.30 -6.56 -11.30
CA LYS A 61 -0.60 -7.58 -11.84
C LYS A 61 -0.36 -8.90 -11.09
N ASN A 62 -1.43 -9.58 -10.67
CA ASN A 62 -1.33 -10.88 -10.02
C ASN A 62 -0.86 -11.99 -10.98
#